data_AF-A0A842MUZ5-F1
#
_entry.id   AF-A0A842MUZ5-F1
#
_cell.length_a   1.000
_cell.length_b   1.000
_cell.length_c   1.000
_cell.angle_alpha   90.00
_cell.angle_beta   90.00
_cell.angle_gamma   90.00
#
_symmetry.space_group_name_H-M   'P 1'
#
loop_
_entity.id
_entity.type
_entity.pdbx_description
1 polymer ?
#
loop_
_entity_poly.entity_id
_entity_poly.type
_entity_poly.pdbx_seq_one_letter_code
_entity_poly.pdbx_strand_id
1 'polypeptide(L)'
;TAFIAATLALSTPDIKGVAAYSTISQIGFMFAALGATGSALSSGWLAGVLHLMSHAFFQGLDFLLIGGIVHAVKTRDMRLMGGLRSAMPVTFALSIVVLLSKAGLPPMISFFSKELVLHSVLESGNLYAAIILYGSTAFTFAYTLRVIMLVYIRGKSDYVKKLHVHEAPRIMLLSAAVLAVLCVATGFFVGWIPRFLQVDVEIGLSEVLSYSTLILLGVLALGGIPVYFAYYRNPQGLNAFRGALYPISHVLDHGYFFDFFYERIMAKGALLFSRGLKRLETSILMQLPYLVSGAVIGVALAIHKYLESFFNLIPKIFASGTLSSAHKTRKYLDVLVDELLNISARRTLESASRFRRTHSSSLNTYIAAIIIGFIILLILLLATMLR
;
A
#
# COMPACT_ATOMS: atom_id res chain seq x y z
N THR A 1 19.66 14.31 0.81
CA THR A 1 19.88 13.19 -0.14
C THR A 1 21.08 13.41 -1.05
N ALA A 2 21.12 14.49 -1.85
CA ALA A 2 22.20 14.76 -2.80
C ALA A 2 23.62 14.62 -2.20
N PHE A 3 23.85 15.31 -1.08
CA PHE A 3 25.14 15.34 -0.39
C PHE A 3 25.53 13.99 0.23
N ILE A 4 24.62 13.39 0.99
CA ILE A 4 24.79 12.09 1.65
C ILE A 4 25.17 11.01 0.63
N ALA A 5 24.48 10.96 -0.51
CA ALA A 5 24.78 9.98 -1.53
C ALA A 5 26.13 10.27 -2.23
N ALA A 6 26.48 11.54 -2.46
CA ALA A 6 27.75 11.91 -3.07
C ALA A 6 28.96 11.54 -2.18
N THR A 7 28.85 11.68 -0.85
CA THR A 7 29.91 11.26 0.08
C THR A 7 30.04 9.74 0.14
N LEU A 8 28.93 8.99 0.09
CA LEU A 8 28.96 7.51 -0.01
C LEU A 8 29.57 7.03 -1.32
N ALA A 9 29.25 7.69 -2.45
CA ALA A 9 29.88 7.42 -3.75
C ALA A 9 31.39 7.66 -3.72
N LEU A 10 31.87 8.68 -3.00
CA LEU A 10 33.30 8.94 -2.83
C LEU A 10 34.00 7.88 -1.97
N SER A 11 33.32 7.30 -0.99
CA SER A 11 33.90 6.28 -0.10
C SER A 11 33.95 4.89 -0.75
N THR A 12 32.85 4.45 -1.36
CA THR A 12 32.67 3.04 -1.75
C THR A 12 33.76 2.52 -2.70
N PRO A 13 34.33 1.33 -2.47
CA PRO A 13 35.33 0.73 -3.36
C PRO A 13 34.70 0.05 -4.58
N ASP A 14 33.41 -0.27 -4.55
CA ASP A 14 32.69 -0.93 -5.64
C ASP A 14 32.34 0.09 -6.74
N ILE A 15 32.83 -0.15 -7.96
CA ILE A 15 32.56 0.70 -9.13
C ILE A 15 31.07 0.83 -9.44
N LYS A 16 30.28 -0.26 -9.30
CA LYS A 16 28.82 -0.21 -9.48
C LYS A 16 28.16 0.53 -8.33
N GLY A 17 28.72 0.41 -7.13
CA GLY A 17 28.31 1.16 -5.95
C GLY A 17 28.44 2.67 -6.16
N VAL A 18 29.56 3.14 -6.75
CA VAL A 18 29.76 4.56 -7.09
C VAL A 18 28.65 5.05 -8.02
N ALA A 19 28.35 4.29 -9.09
CA ALA A 19 27.28 4.64 -10.01
C ALA A 19 25.91 4.69 -9.32
N ALA A 20 25.57 3.69 -8.50
CA ALA A 20 24.29 3.66 -7.78
C ALA A 20 24.12 4.86 -6.84
N TYR A 21 25.12 5.17 -6.02
CA TYR A 21 25.08 6.35 -5.15
C TYR A 21 25.08 7.66 -5.94
N SER A 22 25.77 7.73 -7.08
CA SER A 22 25.70 8.90 -7.96
C SER A 22 24.29 9.16 -8.48
N THR A 23 23.52 8.10 -8.82
CA THR A 23 22.10 8.22 -9.21
C THR A 23 21.27 8.81 -8.07
N ILE A 24 21.42 8.29 -6.84
CA ILE A 24 20.70 8.82 -5.67
C ILE A 24 21.03 10.30 -5.47
N SER A 25 22.29 10.68 -5.71
CA SER A 25 22.71 12.08 -5.63
C SER A 25 22.02 12.95 -6.68
N GLN A 26 22.06 12.58 -7.96
CA GLN A 26 21.46 13.35 -9.06
C GLN A 26 19.93 13.41 -8.97
N ILE A 27 19.27 12.34 -8.53
CA ILE A 27 17.82 12.38 -8.22
C ILE A 27 17.56 13.42 -7.12
N GLY A 28 18.44 13.51 -6.11
CA GLY A 28 18.38 14.57 -5.10
C GLY A 28 18.45 15.99 -5.68
N PHE A 29 19.22 16.23 -6.74
CA PHE A 29 19.23 17.51 -7.46
C PHE A 29 17.87 17.78 -8.13
N MET A 30 17.28 16.78 -8.79
CA MET A 30 15.98 16.90 -9.45
C MET A 30 14.89 17.26 -8.44
N PHE A 31 14.84 16.58 -7.30
CA PHE A 31 13.89 16.87 -6.23
C PHE A 31 14.13 18.24 -5.59
N ALA A 32 15.38 18.71 -5.48
CA ALA A 32 15.67 20.04 -4.96
C ALA A 32 15.13 21.14 -5.90
N ALA A 33 15.30 21.00 -7.21
CA ALA A 33 14.73 21.92 -8.19
C ALA A 33 13.19 21.91 -8.17
N LEU A 34 12.58 20.71 -8.15
CA LEU A 34 11.13 20.58 -8.02
C LEU A 34 10.61 21.16 -6.70
N GLY A 35 11.34 21.01 -5.61
CA GLY A 35 10.98 21.59 -4.31
C GLY A 35 11.14 23.11 -4.25
N ALA A 36 12.04 23.68 -5.05
CA ALA A 36 12.20 25.12 -5.20
C ALA A 36 11.14 25.77 -6.12
N THR A 37 10.28 24.95 -6.73
CA THR A 37 9.29 25.40 -7.72
C THR A 37 8.08 26.05 -7.04
N GLY A 38 7.79 27.31 -7.38
CA GLY A 38 6.58 28.02 -6.92
C GLY A 38 5.32 27.76 -7.76
N SER A 39 5.46 27.29 -9.01
CA SER A 39 4.35 27.00 -9.94
C SER A 39 4.72 25.92 -10.97
N ALA A 40 3.74 25.21 -11.55
CA ALA A 40 3.98 24.06 -12.43
C ALA A 40 4.77 24.35 -13.72
N LEU A 41 4.90 25.62 -14.12
CA LEU A 41 5.67 26.08 -15.30
C LEU A 41 6.90 26.93 -14.93
N SER A 42 7.40 26.81 -13.70
CA SER A 42 8.58 27.59 -13.28
C SER A 42 9.90 26.99 -13.76
N SER A 43 10.97 27.78 -13.63
CA SER A 43 12.37 27.41 -13.89
C SER A 43 12.77 26.09 -13.22
N GLY A 44 12.26 25.81 -12.01
CA GLY A 44 12.56 24.59 -11.25
C GLY A 44 11.96 23.31 -11.83
N TRP A 45 10.75 23.36 -12.41
CA TRP A 45 10.17 22.21 -13.11
C TRP A 45 10.98 21.87 -14.36
N LEU A 46 11.28 22.88 -15.18
CA LEU A 46 12.12 22.73 -16.36
C LEU A 46 13.52 22.20 -16.00
N ALA A 47 14.13 22.72 -14.92
CA ALA A 47 15.41 22.24 -14.39
C ALA A 47 15.36 20.75 -14.03
N GLY A 48 14.32 20.31 -13.32
CA GLY A 48 14.13 18.91 -12.95
C GLY A 48 14.01 18.00 -14.17
N VAL A 49 13.20 18.37 -15.16
CA VAL A 49 13.00 17.60 -16.40
C VAL A 49 14.24 17.57 -17.27
N LEU A 50 14.90 18.72 -17.47
CA LEU A 50 16.12 18.82 -18.27
C LEU A 50 17.25 18.01 -17.63
N HIS A 51 17.36 18.05 -16.29
CA HIS A 51 18.35 17.27 -15.55
C HIS A 51 18.03 15.77 -15.57
N LEU A 52 16.75 15.38 -15.52
CA LEU A 52 16.32 14.00 -15.69
C LEU A 52 16.74 13.44 -17.07
N MET A 53 16.50 14.20 -18.13
CA MET A 53 16.89 13.79 -19.48
C MET A 53 18.41 13.67 -19.63
N SER A 54 19.15 14.68 -19.17
CA SER A 54 20.62 14.63 -19.14
C SER A 54 21.14 13.42 -18.37
N HIS A 55 20.57 13.18 -17.18
CA HIS A 55 20.91 12.03 -16.34
C HIS A 55 20.67 10.70 -17.03
N ALA A 56 19.56 10.55 -17.77
CA ALA A 56 19.32 9.33 -18.54
C ALA A 56 20.46 9.05 -19.54
N PHE A 57 21.00 10.08 -20.20
CA PHE A 57 22.10 9.93 -21.14
C PHE A 57 23.42 9.57 -20.46
N PHE A 58 23.91 10.41 -19.53
CA PHE A 58 25.23 10.18 -18.94
C PHE A 58 25.26 9.00 -17.98
N GLN A 59 24.16 8.70 -17.29
CA GLN A 59 24.10 7.57 -16.37
C GLN A 59 23.91 6.25 -17.11
N GLY A 60 23.12 6.26 -18.20
CA GLY A 60 23.06 5.12 -19.12
C GLY A 60 24.44 4.80 -19.71
N LEU A 61 25.16 5.84 -20.13
CA LEU A 61 26.55 5.71 -20.60
C LEU A 61 27.45 5.11 -19.51
N ASP A 62 27.43 5.68 -18.31
CA ASP A 62 28.27 5.21 -17.18
C ASP A 62 28.02 3.74 -16.84
N PHE A 63 26.75 3.31 -16.71
CA PHE A 63 26.43 1.92 -16.41
C PHE A 63 26.85 0.95 -17.53
N LEU A 64 26.75 1.35 -18.81
CA LEU A 64 27.26 0.54 -19.91
C LEU A 64 28.78 0.37 -19.80
N LEU A 65 29.53 1.46 -19.63
CA LEU A 65 30.99 1.41 -19.51
C LEU A 65 31.42 0.54 -18.31
N ILE A 66 30.79 0.75 -17.15
CA ILE A 66 31.03 -0.07 -15.96
C ILE A 66 30.71 -1.55 -16.22
N GLY A 67 29.63 -1.83 -16.94
CA GLY A 67 29.27 -3.18 -17.37
C GLY A 67 30.38 -3.84 -18.19
N GLY A 68 30.98 -3.12 -19.14
CA GLY A 68 32.11 -3.60 -19.95
C GLY A 68 33.39 -3.81 -19.14
N ILE A 69 33.71 -2.91 -18.21
CA ILE A 69 34.88 -3.01 -17.34
C ILE A 69 34.76 -4.24 -16.44
N VAL A 70 33.64 -4.39 -15.73
CA VAL A 70 33.36 -5.57 -14.89
C VAL A 70 33.30 -6.84 -15.76
N HIS A 71 32.78 -6.68 -16.98
CA HIS A 71 32.94 -7.54 -18.16
C HIS A 71 34.30 -8.23 -18.24
N ALA A 72 35.30 -7.40 -18.53
CA ALA A 72 36.65 -7.80 -18.86
C ALA A 72 37.49 -8.15 -17.63
N VAL A 73 37.27 -7.47 -16.51
CA VAL A 73 38.15 -7.55 -15.32
C VAL A 73 37.60 -8.53 -14.27
N LYS A 74 36.33 -8.95 -14.34
CA LYS A 74 35.68 -9.94 -13.44
C LYS A 74 35.71 -9.59 -11.95
N THR A 75 35.93 -8.32 -11.62
CA THR A 75 35.80 -7.78 -10.27
C THR A 75 35.01 -6.48 -10.31
N ARG A 76 34.52 -6.05 -9.14
CA ARG A 76 33.88 -4.75 -8.95
C ARG A 76 34.72 -3.78 -8.13
N ASP A 77 35.79 -4.26 -7.51
CA ASP A 77 36.64 -3.45 -6.66
C ASP A 77 37.61 -2.60 -7.50
N MET A 78 37.41 -1.29 -7.50
CA MET A 78 38.25 -0.34 -8.26
C MET A 78 39.72 -0.37 -7.83
N ARG A 79 40.00 -0.78 -6.59
CA ARG A 79 41.38 -0.88 -6.07
C ARG A 79 42.17 -1.95 -6.80
N LEU A 80 41.51 -2.87 -7.50
CA LEU A 80 42.14 -3.92 -8.31
C LEU A 80 42.19 -3.59 -9.81
N MET A 81 41.61 -2.49 -10.27
CA MET A 81 41.38 -2.23 -11.70
C MET A 81 42.44 -1.35 -12.39
N GLY A 82 43.55 -0.98 -11.75
CA GLY A 82 44.49 0.00 -12.32
C GLY A 82 45.06 -0.37 -13.69
N GLY A 83 45.30 0.65 -14.53
CA GLY A 83 46.03 0.55 -15.80
C GLY A 83 45.19 0.18 -17.02
N LEU A 84 43.87 0.40 -16.99
CA LEU A 84 42.99 0.01 -18.10
C LEU A 84 43.01 0.98 -19.29
N ARG A 85 43.64 2.15 -19.19
CA ARG A 85 43.70 3.14 -20.29
C ARG A 85 44.25 2.55 -21.60
N SER A 86 45.29 1.72 -21.52
CA SER A 86 45.92 1.11 -22.70
C SER A 86 45.17 -0.13 -23.20
N ALA A 87 44.52 -0.88 -22.29
CA ALA A 87 43.76 -2.07 -22.64
C ALA A 87 42.35 -1.77 -23.17
N MET A 88 41.75 -0.66 -22.72
CA MET A 88 40.40 -0.23 -23.07
C MET A 88 40.35 1.28 -23.42
N PRO A 89 41.03 1.73 -24.50
CA PRO A 89 41.15 3.14 -24.84
C PRO A 89 39.83 3.82 -25.26
N VAL A 90 38.92 3.08 -25.90
CA VAL A 90 37.59 3.59 -26.29
C VAL A 90 36.71 3.75 -25.06
N THR A 91 36.68 2.73 -24.20
CA THR A 91 35.95 2.82 -22.91
C THR A 91 36.50 3.95 -22.05
N PHE A 92 37.82 4.17 -22.04
CA PHE A 92 38.44 5.31 -21.37
C PHE A 92 37.97 6.65 -21.95
N ALA A 93 38.01 6.83 -23.28
CA ALA A 93 37.57 8.07 -23.92
C ALA A 93 36.10 8.38 -23.62
N LEU A 94 35.21 7.38 -23.68
CA LEU A 94 33.81 7.53 -23.31
C LEU A 94 33.62 7.82 -21.82
N SER A 95 34.48 7.28 -20.94
CA SER A 95 34.47 7.61 -19.50
C SER A 95 34.86 9.05 -19.23
N ILE A 96 35.68 9.67 -20.09
CA ILE A 96 35.95 11.12 -20.02
C ILE A 96 34.68 11.91 -20.36
N VAL A 97 33.88 11.48 -21.33
CA VAL A 97 32.57 12.10 -21.61
C VAL A 97 31.65 12.01 -20.39
N VAL A 98 31.63 10.87 -19.69
CA VAL A 98 30.91 10.73 -18.41
C VAL A 98 31.45 11.70 -17.36
N LEU A 99 32.76 11.82 -17.20
CA LEU A 99 33.38 12.74 -16.26
C LEU A 99 32.93 14.19 -16.54
N LEU A 100 33.04 14.64 -17.79
CA LEU A 100 32.65 15.98 -18.21
C LEU A 100 31.13 16.20 -18.02
N SER A 101 30.32 15.21 -18.34
CA SER A 101 28.86 15.26 -18.17
C SER A 101 28.46 15.30 -16.70
N LYS A 102 29.04 14.46 -15.84
CA LYS A 102 28.75 14.50 -14.39
C LYS A 102 29.29 15.75 -13.72
N ALA A 103 30.44 16.27 -14.17
CA ALA A 103 30.97 17.56 -13.72
C ALA A 103 30.05 18.73 -14.11
N GLY A 104 29.24 18.55 -15.16
CA GLY A 104 28.42 19.61 -15.73
C GLY A 104 29.28 20.62 -16.50
N LEU A 105 30.30 20.18 -17.24
CA LEU A 105 31.14 21.08 -18.02
C LEU A 105 30.57 21.35 -19.42
N PRO A 106 30.69 22.57 -19.97
CA PRO A 106 30.36 22.84 -21.37
C PRO A 106 31.19 21.97 -22.33
N PRO A 107 30.62 21.51 -23.47
CA PRO A 107 29.28 21.77 -24.00
C PRO A 107 28.22 20.72 -23.60
N MET A 108 28.41 19.95 -22.53
CA MET A 108 27.47 18.87 -22.16
C MET A 108 26.11 19.44 -21.76
N ILE A 109 25.00 18.77 -22.11
CA ILE A 109 23.65 19.16 -21.65
C ILE A 109 23.53 19.25 -20.12
N SER A 110 24.32 18.45 -19.41
CA SER A 110 24.42 18.50 -17.95
C SER A 110 24.80 19.87 -17.39
N PHE A 111 25.62 20.66 -18.10
CA PHE A 111 26.01 22.01 -17.68
C PHE A 111 24.75 22.86 -17.48
N PHE A 112 23.97 23.05 -18.54
CA PHE A 112 22.73 23.83 -18.52
C PHE A 112 21.73 23.28 -17.50
N SER A 113 21.57 21.96 -17.44
CA SER A 113 20.62 21.36 -16.50
C SER A 113 21.00 21.61 -15.03
N LYS A 114 22.29 21.50 -14.67
CA LYS A 114 22.74 21.70 -13.29
C LYS A 114 22.75 23.16 -12.90
N GLU A 115 23.16 24.03 -13.81
CA GLU A 115 23.09 25.48 -13.60
C GLU A 115 21.64 25.91 -13.36
N LEU A 116 20.69 25.42 -14.16
CA LEU A 116 19.27 25.74 -13.96
C LEU A 116 18.72 25.18 -12.63
N VAL A 117 19.15 23.99 -12.20
CA VAL A 117 18.81 23.46 -10.87
C VAL A 117 19.34 24.38 -9.76
N LEU A 118 20.62 24.76 -9.81
CA LEU A 118 21.22 25.65 -8.80
C LEU A 118 20.57 27.02 -8.79
N HIS A 119 20.30 27.59 -9.97
CA HIS A 119 19.62 28.86 -10.13
C HIS A 119 18.22 28.83 -9.52
N SER A 120 17.41 27.82 -9.85
CA SER A 120 16.04 27.68 -9.30
C SER A 120 16.00 27.63 -7.77
N VAL A 121 16.98 26.96 -7.16
CA VAL A 121 17.08 26.87 -5.70
C VAL A 121 17.52 28.22 -5.10
N LEU A 122 18.43 28.95 -5.76
CA LEU A 122 18.82 30.29 -5.33
C LEU A 122 17.67 31.30 -5.46
N GLU A 123 16.89 31.24 -6.54
CA GLU A 123 15.69 32.07 -6.75
C GLU A 123 14.64 31.85 -5.65
N SER A 124 14.52 30.62 -5.13
CA SER A 124 13.64 30.33 -4.00
C SER A 124 14.08 30.97 -2.66
N GLY A 125 15.25 31.62 -2.63
CA GLY A 125 15.83 32.20 -1.42
C GLY A 125 16.50 31.19 -0.48
N ASN A 126 16.52 29.90 -0.82
CA ASN A 126 17.09 28.85 0.03
C ASN A 126 18.60 28.68 -0.19
N LEU A 127 19.37 29.62 0.36
CA LEU A 127 20.83 29.60 0.26
C LEU A 127 21.46 28.32 0.84
N TYR A 128 20.90 27.77 1.91
CA TYR A 128 21.40 26.53 2.52
C TYR A 128 21.32 25.35 1.55
N ALA A 129 20.19 25.18 0.86
CA ALA A 129 20.03 24.14 -0.15
C ALA A 129 21.02 24.34 -1.31
N ALA A 130 21.22 25.57 -1.79
CA ALA A 130 22.19 25.87 -2.83
C ALA A 130 23.62 25.51 -2.43
N ILE A 131 24.07 25.86 -1.22
CA ILE A 131 25.40 25.52 -0.70
C ILE A 131 25.59 23.99 -0.64
N ILE A 132 24.57 23.26 -0.17
CA ILE A 132 24.61 21.79 -0.13
C ILE A 132 24.71 21.20 -1.53
N LEU A 133 24.02 21.76 -2.53
CA LEU A 133 24.08 21.30 -3.92
C LEU A 133 25.44 21.62 -4.58
N TYR A 134 26.03 22.79 -4.31
CA TYR A 134 27.39 23.09 -4.74
C TYR A 134 28.40 22.12 -4.12
N GLY A 135 28.30 21.87 -2.81
CA GLY A 135 29.10 20.83 -2.15
C GLY A 135 28.92 19.45 -2.78
N SER A 136 27.67 19.07 -3.07
CA SER A 136 27.35 17.80 -3.74
C SER A 136 27.94 17.72 -5.16
N THR A 137 28.07 18.87 -5.85
CA THR A 137 28.71 18.97 -7.17
C THR A 137 30.21 18.76 -7.06
N ALA A 138 30.87 19.35 -6.06
CA ALA A 138 32.29 19.09 -5.77
C ALA A 138 32.54 17.60 -5.50
N PHE A 139 31.73 16.97 -4.63
CA PHE A 139 31.81 15.53 -4.38
C PHE A 139 31.53 14.69 -5.63
N THR A 140 30.60 15.13 -6.49
CA THR A 140 30.30 14.49 -7.77
C THR A 140 31.50 14.40 -8.67
N PHE A 141 32.20 15.52 -8.82
CA PHE A 141 33.44 15.54 -9.58
C PHE A 141 34.53 14.71 -8.89
N ALA A 142 34.67 14.83 -7.58
CA ALA A 142 35.67 14.10 -6.80
C ALA A 142 35.54 12.58 -6.96
N TYR A 143 34.34 12.00 -6.78
CA TYR A 143 34.19 10.55 -6.91
C TYR A 143 34.34 10.07 -8.36
N THR A 144 33.93 10.88 -9.34
CA THR A 144 34.05 10.49 -10.75
C THR A 144 35.52 10.54 -11.19
N LEU A 145 36.25 11.58 -10.76
CA LEU A 145 37.70 11.67 -10.95
C LEU A 145 38.44 10.53 -10.25
N ARG A 146 38.02 10.13 -9.04
CA ARG A 146 38.57 8.98 -8.32
C ARG A 146 38.42 7.69 -9.13
N VAL A 147 37.27 7.44 -9.75
CA VAL A 147 37.06 6.30 -10.66
C VAL A 147 38.08 6.37 -11.80
N ILE A 148 38.19 7.52 -12.48
CA ILE A 148 39.14 7.69 -13.59
C ILE A 148 40.58 7.39 -13.16
N MET A 149 40.99 7.91 -12.00
CA MET A 149 42.33 7.71 -11.47
C MET A 149 42.60 6.26 -11.10
N LEU A 150 41.70 5.59 -10.37
CA LEU A 150 41.90 4.23 -9.87
C LEU A 150 41.85 3.16 -10.96
N VAL A 151 40.96 3.35 -11.95
CA VAL A 151 40.64 2.38 -13.01
C VAL A 151 41.56 2.57 -14.21
N TYR A 152 41.80 3.80 -14.66
CA TYR A 152 42.50 4.04 -15.93
C TYR A 152 43.93 4.57 -15.78
N ILE A 153 44.14 5.57 -14.92
CA ILE A 153 45.41 6.34 -14.88
C ILE A 153 46.47 5.66 -14.01
N ARG A 154 46.08 5.10 -12.87
CA ARG A 154 47.01 4.41 -11.96
C ARG A 154 47.72 3.27 -12.68
N GLY A 155 48.96 2.97 -12.26
CA GLY A 155 49.75 1.86 -12.81
C GLY A 155 48.99 0.52 -12.80
N LYS A 156 49.34 -0.34 -13.75
CA LYS A 156 48.69 -1.65 -13.95
C LYS A 156 48.76 -2.48 -12.67
N SER A 157 47.60 -2.87 -12.13
CA SER A 157 47.53 -3.65 -10.89
C SER A 157 48.06 -5.08 -11.10
N ASP A 158 48.54 -5.74 -10.04
CA ASP A 158 48.98 -7.14 -10.14
C ASP A 158 47.85 -8.10 -10.47
N TYR A 159 46.61 -7.72 -10.15
CA TYR A 159 45.42 -8.45 -10.56
C TYR A 159 45.19 -8.34 -12.08
N VAL A 160 45.21 -7.13 -12.63
CA VAL A 160 44.99 -6.87 -14.07
C VAL A 160 46.16 -7.37 -14.92
N LYS A 161 47.40 -7.41 -14.39
CA LYS A 161 48.56 -8.01 -15.09
C LYS A 161 48.34 -9.49 -15.43
N LYS A 162 47.57 -10.22 -14.62
CA LYS A 162 47.27 -11.65 -14.81
C LYS A 162 46.12 -11.90 -15.79
N LEU A 163 45.44 -10.85 -16.24
CA LEU A 163 44.26 -10.95 -17.09
C LEU A 163 44.56 -10.45 -18.51
N HIS A 164 43.98 -11.13 -19.50
CA HIS A 164 43.89 -10.62 -20.87
C HIS A 164 42.67 -9.71 -21.01
N VAL A 165 42.83 -8.46 -20.59
CA VAL A 165 41.79 -7.44 -20.71
C VAL A 165 41.66 -7.02 -22.17
N HIS A 166 40.42 -6.97 -22.65
CA HIS A 166 40.05 -6.46 -23.96
C HIS A 166 38.90 -5.45 -23.84
N GLU A 167 38.66 -4.70 -24.91
CA GLU A 167 37.51 -3.80 -25.00
C GLU A 167 36.17 -4.52 -24.92
N ALA A 168 35.13 -3.79 -24.51
CA ALA A 168 33.78 -4.34 -24.52
C ALA A 168 33.34 -4.71 -25.95
N PRO A 169 32.39 -5.66 -26.12
CA PRO A 169 31.85 -6.00 -27.42
C PRO A 169 31.35 -4.76 -28.19
N ARG A 170 31.55 -4.74 -29.51
CA ARG A 170 31.24 -3.58 -30.36
C ARG A 170 29.80 -3.07 -30.22
N ILE A 171 28.84 -3.97 -30.01
CA ILE A 171 27.43 -3.61 -29.80
C ILE A 171 27.26 -2.76 -28.54
N MET A 172 27.98 -3.10 -27.45
CA MET A 172 27.93 -2.34 -26.20
C MET A 172 28.60 -0.97 -26.36
N LEU A 173 29.74 -0.92 -27.07
CA LEU A 173 30.43 0.33 -27.37
C LEU A 173 29.63 1.24 -28.30
N LEU A 174 28.89 0.69 -29.26
CA LEU A 174 28.01 1.46 -30.14
C LEU A 174 26.91 2.14 -29.34
N SER A 175 26.22 1.39 -28.46
CA SER A 175 25.19 1.97 -27.58
C SER A 175 25.77 3.06 -26.67
N ALA A 176 26.97 2.83 -26.12
CA ALA A 176 27.67 3.82 -25.31
C ALA A 176 28.04 5.08 -26.14
N ALA A 177 28.54 4.91 -27.36
CA ALA A 177 28.89 6.02 -28.24
C ALA A 177 27.66 6.87 -28.59
N VAL A 178 26.50 6.25 -28.86
CA VAL A 178 25.24 6.96 -29.10
C VAL A 178 24.87 7.83 -27.89
N LEU A 179 24.92 7.28 -26.67
CA LEU A 179 24.63 8.05 -25.45
C LEU A 179 25.64 9.19 -25.22
N ALA A 180 26.92 8.95 -25.51
CA ALA A 180 27.94 9.99 -25.43
C ALA A 180 27.66 11.13 -26.42
N VAL A 181 27.29 10.82 -27.67
CA VAL A 181 26.88 11.82 -28.67
C VAL A 181 25.65 12.59 -28.18
N LEU A 182 24.65 11.93 -27.60
CA LEU A 182 23.48 12.60 -27.04
C LEU A 182 23.85 13.57 -25.91
N CYS A 183 24.78 13.21 -25.01
CA CYS A 183 25.27 14.11 -23.95
C CYS A 183 25.84 15.42 -24.51
N VAL A 184 26.56 15.35 -25.63
CA VAL A 184 27.21 16.50 -26.26
C VAL A 184 26.25 17.28 -27.16
N ALA A 185 25.60 16.59 -28.11
CA ALA A 185 24.77 17.19 -29.14
C ALA A 185 23.58 17.95 -28.53
N THR A 186 22.91 17.37 -27.54
CA THR A 186 21.76 18.03 -26.91
C THR A 186 22.14 19.28 -26.12
N GLY A 187 23.40 19.44 -25.71
CA GLY A 187 23.90 20.68 -25.11
C GLY A 187 23.96 21.83 -26.12
N PHE A 188 24.33 21.57 -27.38
CA PHE A 188 24.29 22.58 -28.44
C PHE A 188 22.86 22.97 -28.84
N PHE A 189 21.91 22.03 -28.74
CA PHE A 189 20.50 22.26 -29.07
C PHE A 189 19.63 22.56 -27.83
N VAL A 190 20.23 22.91 -26.69
CA VAL A 190 19.49 23.04 -25.42
C VAL A 190 18.34 24.04 -25.49
N GLY A 191 18.53 25.18 -26.17
CA GLY A 191 17.51 26.22 -26.29
C GLY A 191 16.28 25.82 -27.12
N TRP A 192 16.30 24.67 -27.81
CA TRP A 192 15.09 24.13 -28.45
C TRP A 192 14.14 23.48 -27.43
N ILE A 193 14.66 22.94 -26.33
CA ILE A 193 13.89 22.16 -25.35
C ILE A 193 12.86 23.02 -24.60
N PRO A 194 13.22 24.20 -24.02
CA PRO A 194 12.22 25.05 -23.34
C PRO A 194 11.12 25.52 -24.30
N ARG A 195 11.48 25.86 -25.54
CA ARG A 195 10.54 26.25 -26.60
C ARG A 195 9.57 25.13 -26.95
N PHE A 196 10.07 23.89 -27.06
CA PHE A 196 9.24 22.72 -27.29
C PHE A 196 8.28 22.45 -26.13
N LEU A 197 8.73 22.67 -24.89
CA LEU A 197 7.94 22.51 -23.67
C LEU A 197 7.05 23.71 -23.33
N GLN A 198 7.06 24.77 -24.15
CA GLN A 198 6.30 26.02 -23.92
C GLN A 198 6.61 26.68 -22.56
N VAL A 199 7.89 26.68 -22.17
CA VAL A 199 8.38 27.36 -20.96
C VAL A 199 9.19 28.59 -21.37
N ASP A 200 8.81 29.75 -20.85
CA ASP A 200 9.44 31.05 -21.11
C ASP A 200 10.80 31.21 -20.38
N VAL A 201 11.74 30.33 -20.67
CA VAL A 201 13.12 30.39 -20.18
C VAL A 201 14.06 30.27 -21.37
N GLU A 202 14.82 31.33 -21.63
CA GLU A 202 15.87 31.31 -22.64
C GLU A 202 17.14 30.69 -22.08
N ILE A 203 17.51 29.52 -22.60
CA ILE A 203 18.77 28.85 -22.29
C ILE A 203 19.64 28.87 -23.54
N GLY A 204 20.86 29.37 -23.41
CA GLY A 204 21.75 29.58 -24.55
C GLY A 204 23.23 29.40 -24.23
N LEU A 205 24.04 29.32 -25.29
CA LEU A 205 25.50 29.20 -25.19
C LEU A 205 26.16 30.41 -24.53
N SER A 206 25.47 31.55 -24.44
CA SER A 206 25.93 32.73 -23.71
C SER A 206 26.15 32.47 -22.21
N GLU A 207 25.42 31.52 -21.62
CA GLU A 207 25.59 31.12 -20.21
C GLU A 207 26.96 30.51 -19.93
N VAL A 208 27.65 29.97 -20.95
CA VAL A 208 28.99 29.39 -20.81
C VAL A 208 30.03 30.42 -20.35
N LEU A 209 29.81 31.70 -20.66
CA LEU A 209 30.70 32.80 -20.29
C LEU A 209 30.22 33.57 -19.04
N SER A 210 29.23 33.03 -18.31
CA SER A 210 28.70 33.64 -17.10
C SER A 210 29.67 33.53 -15.91
N TYR A 211 29.44 34.36 -14.88
CA TYR A 211 30.10 34.22 -13.59
C TYR A 211 29.80 32.89 -12.89
N SER A 212 28.64 32.27 -13.18
CA SER A 212 28.26 30.99 -12.58
C SER A 212 29.17 29.85 -13.06
N THR A 213 29.65 29.92 -14.30
CA THR A 213 30.68 29.00 -14.81
C THR A 213 31.99 29.10 -14.02
N LEU A 214 32.40 30.31 -13.60
CA LEU A 214 33.59 30.49 -12.76
C LEU A 214 33.40 29.88 -11.36
N ILE A 215 32.22 30.04 -10.78
CA ILE A 215 31.85 29.41 -9.50
C ILE A 215 31.91 27.89 -9.65
N LEU A 216 31.31 27.34 -10.72
CA LEU A 216 31.36 25.92 -11.02
C LEU A 216 32.79 25.41 -11.11
N LEU A 217 33.67 26.08 -11.88
CA LEU A 217 35.08 25.70 -11.98
C LEU A 217 35.79 25.73 -10.61
N GLY A 218 35.51 26.72 -9.78
CA GLY A 218 35.99 26.78 -8.40
C GLY A 218 35.52 25.58 -7.56
N VAL A 219 34.24 25.23 -7.63
CA VAL A 219 33.64 24.08 -6.95
C VAL A 219 34.25 22.76 -7.43
N LEU A 220 34.46 22.61 -8.74
CA LEU A 220 35.13 21.45 -9.32
C LEU A 220 36.58 21.37 -8.87
N ALA A 221 37.30 22.48 -8.78
CA ALA A 221 38.67 22.52 -8.26
C ALA A 221 38.72 22.09 -6.79
N LEU A 222 37.78 22.55 -5.95
CA LEU A 222 37.66 22.15 -4.55
C LEU A 222 37.47 20.62 -4.39
N GLY A 223 36.71 19.99 -5.28
CA GLY A 223 36.52 18.53 -5.28
C GLY A 223 37.70 17.76 -5.90
N GLY A 224 38.26 18.27 -6.99
CA GLY A 224 39.26 17.57 -7.80
C GLY A 224 40.68 17.63 -7.24
N ILE A 225 41.09 18.76 -6.68
CA ILE A 225 42.45 18.96 -6.15
C ILE A 225 42.76 17.92 -5.06
N PRO A 226 41.91 17.71 -4.02
CA PRO A 226 42.17 16.69 -3.00
C PRO A 226 42.31 15.29 -3.59
N VAL A 227 41.47 14.92 -4.57
CA VAL A 227 41.51 13.61 -5.22
C VAL A 227 42.78 13.43 -6.05
N TYR A 228 43.21 14.46 -6.76
CA TYR A 228 44.45 14.44 -7.53
C TYR A 228 45.68 14.20 -6.63
N PHE A 229 45.79 14.95 -5.52
CA PHE A 229 46.87 14.74 -4.56
C PHE A 229 46.80 13.37 -3.89
N ALA A 230 45.60 12.94 -3.50
CA ALA A 230 45.32 11.67 -2.84
C ALA A 230 45.66 10.43 -3.66
N TYR A 231 45.32 10.43 -4.96
CA TYR A 231 45.38 9.21 -5.78
C TYR A 231 46.47 9.23 -6.86
N TYR A 232 46.95 10.40 -7.27
CA TYR A 232 47.99 10.52 -8.30
C TYR A 232 49.35 10.90 -7.71
N ARG A 233 49.44 12.01 -6.96
CA ARG A 233 50.74 12.58 -6.55
C ARG A 233 51.33 11.97 -5.28
N ASN A 234 50.53 11.76 -4.23
CA ASN A 234 51.01 11.22 -2.96
C ASN A 234 50.00 10.22 -2.32
N PRO A 235 49.93 8.98 -2.83
CA PRO A 235 49.04 7.95 -2.29
C PRO A 235 49.28 7.60 -0.82
N GLN A 236 50.50 7.80 -0.32
CA GLN A 236 50.87 7.51 1.07
C GLN A 236 50.45 8.62 2.03
N GLY A 237 50.30 9.86 1.54
CA GLY A 237 49.89 11.02 2.34
C GLY A 237 48.49 10.89 2.93
N LEU A 238 47.61 10.09 2.33
CA LEU A 238 46.28 9.82 2.91
C LEU A 238 46.37 9.13 4.27
N ASN A 239 47.39 8.31 4.49
CA ASN A 239 47.56 7.57 5.74
C ASN A 239 47.84 8.51 6.92
N ALA A 240 48.44 9.68 6.68
CA ALA A 240 48.70 10.68 7.71
C ALA A 240 47.41 11.30 8.28
N PHE A 241 46.34 11.39 7.49
CA PHE A 241 45.06 11.99 7.89
C PHE A 241 43.98 10.97 8.25
N ARG A 242 44.24 9.67 8.09
CA ARG A 242 43.27 8.60 8.39
C ARG A 242 42.75 8.64 9.83
N GLY A 243 43.61 8.96 10.80
CA GLY A 243 43.22 9.05 12.21
C GLY A 243 42.22 10.18 12.47
N ALA A 244 42.49 11.38 11.95
CA ALA A 244 41.61 12.54 12.12
C ALA A 244 40.26 12.37 11.43
N LEU A 245 40.24 11.68 10.28
CA LEU A 245 39.01 11.42 9.52
C LEU A 245 38.27 10.16 9.99
N TYR A 246 38.78 9.43 11.00
CA TYR A 246 38.21 8.15 11.43
C TYR A 246 36.71 8.20 11.76
N PRO A 247 36.20 9.20 12.51
CA PRO A 247 34.75 9.28 12.79
C PRO A 247 33.92 9.41 11.51
N ILE A 248 34.40 10.22 10.56
CA ILE A 248 33.71 10.45 9.28
C ILE A 248 33.78 9.20 8.41
N SER A 249 34.94 8.58 8.28
CA SER A 249 35.08 7.34 7.51
C SER A 249 34.25 6.22 8.12
N HIS A 250 34.21 6.10 9.45
CA HIS A 250 33.39 5.09 10.13
C HIS A 250 31.89 5.26 9.83
N VAL A 251 31.38 6.49 9.80
CA VAL A 251 29.99 6.77 9.41
C VAL A 251 29.74 6.41 7.93
N LEU A 252 30.67 6.75 7.04
CA LEU A 252 30.54 6.46 5.60
C LEU A 252 30.64 4.96 5.30
N ASP A 253 31.53 4.25 5.99
CA ASP A 253 31.74 2.80 5.84
C ASP A 253 30.49 2.01 6.27
N HIS A 254 29.71 2.55 7.21
CA HIS A 254 28.42 1.99 7.64
C HIS A 254 27.20 2.62 6.94
N GLY A 255 27.40 3.35 5.83
CA GLY A 255 26.27 3.87 5.05
C GLY A 255 25.39 4.86 5.82
N TYR A 256 25.99 5.73 6.66
CA TYR A 256 25.26 6.58 7.62
C TYR A 256 24.37 5.81 8.61
N PHE A 257 24.62 4.51 8.80
CA PHE A 257 23.80 3.60 9.61
C PHE A 257 22.34 3.48 9.15
N PHE A 258 22.04 3.82 7.89
CA PHE A 258 20.68 3.64 7.36
C PHE A 258 20.27 2.17 7.39
N ASP A 259 21.14 1.25 6.94
CA ASP A 259 20.84 -0.19 6.93
C ASP A 259 20.58 -0.71 8.35
N PHE A 260 21.43 -0.30 9.30
CA PHE A 260 21.26 -0.64 10.71
C PHE A 260 19.90 -0.16 11.26
N PHE A 261 19.51 1.08 10.95
CA PHE A 261 18.24 1.66 11.36
C PHE A 261 17.06 0.89 10.74
N TYR A 262 17.10 0.65 9.43
CA TYR A 262 16.05 -0.08 8.72
C TYR A 262 15.90 -1.51 9.24
N GLU A 263 16.99 -2.24 9.42
CA GLU A 263 16.93 -3.62 9.88
C GLU A 263 16.52 -3.73 11.35
N ARG A 264 17.14 -2.94 12.23
CA ARG A 264 16.93 -3.10 13.68
C ARG A 264 15.68 -2.41 14.19
N ILE A 265 15.29 -1.28 13.61
CA ILE A 265 14.16 -0.50 14.11
C ILE A 265 12.94 -0.79 13.26
N MET A 266 13.02 -0.57 11.95
CA MET A 266 11.85 -0.70 11.08
C MET A 266 11.44 -2.17 10.89
N ALA A 267 12.34 -3.03 10.42
CA ALA A 267 12.01 -4.42 10.11
C ALA A 267 11.67 -5.22 11.38
N LYS A 268 12.49 -5.12 12.45
CA LYS A 268 12.15 -5.80 13.72
C LYS A 268 10.89 -5.22 14.37
N GLY A 269 10.68 -3.90 14.30
CA GLY A 269 9.46 -3.26 14.79
C GLY A 269 8.22 -3.81 14.08
N ALA A 270 8.24 -3.87 12.75
CA ALA A 270 7.17 -4.45 11.94
C ALA A 270 6.94 -5.93 12.26
N LEU A 271 8.00 -6.71 12.45
CA LEU A 271 7.90 -8.12 12.84
C LEU A 271 7.30 -8.31 14.24
N LEU A 272 7.68 -7.47 15.20
CA LEU A 272 7.10 -7.48 16.54
C LEU A 272 5.63 -7.11 16.52
N PHE A 273 5.27 -6.07 15.76
CA PHE A 273 3.89 -5.65 15.56
C PHE A 273 3.06 -6.77 14.92
N SER A 274 3.56 -7.39 13.85
CA SER A 274 2.92 -8.53 13.20
C SER A 274 2.69 -9.71 14.16
N ARG A 275 3.67 -10.04 15.00
CA ARG A 275 3.52 -11.07 16.04
C ARG A 275 2.49 -10.68 17.10
N GLY A 276 2.42 -9.40 17.48
CA GLY A 276 1.40 -8.88 18.38
C GLY A 276 0.00 -9.02 17.80
N LEU A 277 -0.18 -8.65 16.53
CA LEU A 277 -1.45 -8.79 15.83
C LEU A 277 -1.89 -10.25 15.72
N LYS A 278 -0.96 -11.15 15.38
CA LYS A 278 -1.21 -12.59 15.35
C LYS A 278 -1.65 -13.13 16.71
N ARG A 279 -1.07 -12.63 17.82
CA ARG A 279 -1.53 -13.00 19.17
C ARG A 279 -2.97 -12.55 19.41
N LEU A 280 -3.31 -11.30 19.09
CA LEU A 280 -4.68 -10.79 19.23
C LEU A 280 -5.69 -11.60 18.40
N GLU A 281 -5.32 -11.94 17.17
CA GLU A 281 -6.13 -12.81 16.31
C GLU A 281 -6.36 -14.18 16.95
N THR A 282 -5.30 -14.85 17.39
CA THR A 282 -5.40 -16.19 17.99
C THR A 282 -6.12 -16.20 19.34
N SER A 283 -6.00 -15.14 20.13
CA SER A 283 -6.58 -15.08 21.48
C SER A 283 -8.02 -14.56 21.49
N ILE A 284 -8.35 -13.56 20.67
CA ILE A 284 -9.67 -12.91 20.72
C ILE A 284 -10.53 -13.41 19.57
N LEU A 285 -10.05 -13.23 18.33
CA LEU A 285 -10.86 -13.50 17.14
C LEU A 285 -11.17 -14.99 17.01
N MET A 286 -10.21 -15.87 17.28
CA MET A 286 -10.46 -17.32 17.23
C MET A 286 -11.30 -17.85 18.39
N GLN A 287 -11.42 -17.13 19.52
CA GLN A 287 -12.29 -17.55 20.64
C GLN A 287 -13.75 -17.15 20.43
N LEU A 288 -14.00 -16.09 19.64
CA LEU A 288 -15.35 -15.55 19.41
C LEU A 288 -16.33 -16.59 18.83
N PRO A 289 -15.98 -17.39 17.80
CA PRO A 289 -16.87 -18.42 17.26
C PRO A 289 -17.26 -19.49 18.29
N TYR A 290 -16.33 -19.87 19.18
CA TYR A 290 -16.62 -20.85 20.24
C TYR A 290 -17.57 -20.29 21.28
N LEU A 291 -17.43 -19.02 21.66
CA LEU A 291 -18.36 -18.33 22.56
C LEU A 291 -19.77 -18.26 21.95
N VAL A 292 -19.86 -17.85 20.69
CA VAL A 292 -21.15 -17.78 19.97
C VAL A 292 -21.77 -19.19 19.85
N SER A 293 -20.98 -20.19 19.46
CA SER A 293 -21.44 -21.58 19.38
C SER A 293 -21.96 -22.10 20.73
N GLY A 294 -21.22 -21.86 21.81
CA GLY A 294 -21.66 -22.23 23.16
C GLY A 294 -22.97 -21.57 23.57
N ALA A 295 -23.16 -20.28 23.24
CA ALA A 295 -24.41 -19.57 23.49
C ALA A 295 -25.58 -20.15 22.67
N VAL A 296 -25.35 -20.43 21.38
CA VAL A 296 -26.37 -21.05 20.50
C VAL A 296 -26.78 -22.43 21.02
N ILE A 297 -25.82 -23.27 21.40
CA ILE A 297 -26.09 -24.59 21.99
C ILE A 297 -26.86 -24.46 23.31
N GLY A 298 -26.48 -23.50 24.17
CA GLY A 298 -27.17 -23.23 25.43
C GLY A 298 -28.64 -22.84 25.23
N VAL A 299 -28.91 -21.96 24.26
CA VAL A 299 -30.29 -21.57 23.89
C VAL A 299 -31.05 -22.76 23.32
N ALA A 300 -30.43 -23.55 22.43
CA ALA A 300 -31.06 -24.74 21.85
C ALA A 300 -31.45 -25.76 22.93
N LEU A 301 -30.57 -26.01 23.91
CA LEU A 301 -30.85 -26.89 25.04
C LEU A 301 -31.97 -26.34 25.94
N ALA A 302 -31.99 -25.03 26.18
CA ALA A 302 -33.05 -24.39 26.96
C ALA A 302 -34.42 -24.49 26.26
N ILE A 303 -34.47 -24.26 24.95
CA ILE A 303 -35.67 -24.43 24.13
C ILE A 303 -36.11 -25.89 24.15
N HIS A 304 -35.20 -26.84 23.95
CA HIS A 304 -35.51 -28.26 23.98
C HIS A 304 -36.14 -28.67 25.31
N LYS A 305 -35.54 -28.25 26.44
CA LYS A 305 -36.07 -28.52 27.79
C LYS A 305 -37.45 -27.88 28.01
N TYR A 306 -37.66 -26.66 27.51
CA TYR A 306 -38.95 -25.99 27.59
C TYR A 306 -40.02 -26.71 26.77
N LEU A 307 -39.72 -27.06 25.52
CA LEU A 307 -40.62 -27.80 24.65
C LEU A 307 -40.97 -29.16 25.25
N GLU A 308 -40.00 -29.91 25.76
CA GLU A 308 -40.24 -31.19 26.41
C GLU A 308 -41.18 -31.05 27.62
N SER A 309 -40.96 -30.04 28.46
CA SER A 309 -41.85 -29.74 29.60
C SER A 309 -43.27 -29.35 29.15
N PHE A 310 -43.38 -28.48 28.13
CA PHE A 310 -44.65 -28.02 27.57
C PHE A 310 -45.43 -29.18 26.94
N PHE A 311 -44.79 -29.96 26.08
CA PHE A 311 -45.41 -31.12 25.43
C PHE A 311 -45.74 -32.23 26.43
N ASN A 312 -45.02 -32.37 27.54
CA ASN A 312 -45.41 -33.29 28.63
C ASN A 312 -46.62 -32.79 29.43
N LEU A 313 -46.89 -31.48 29.43
CA LEU A 313 -48.03 -30.88 30.13
C LEU A 313 -49.34 -31.06 29.34
N ILE A 314 -49.31 -31.01 28.00
CA ILE A 314 -50.50 -31.14 27.16
C ILE A 314 -51.26 -32.46 27.45
N PRO A 315 -50.64 -33.66 27.39
CA PRO A 315 -51.32 -34.91 27.72
C PRO A 315 -51.87 -34.93 29.15
N LYS A 316 -51.18 -34.32 30.12
CA LYS A 316 -51.65 -34.25 31.51
C LYS A 316 -52.91 -33.39 31.66
N ILE A 317 -52.97 -32.24 30.97
CA ILE A 317 -54.15 -31.37 30.96
C ILE A 317 -55.31 -32.09 30.25
N PHE A 318 -55.07 -32.70 29.10
CA PHE A 318 -56.10 -33.45 28.38
C PHE A 318 -56.62 -34.65 29.19
N ALA A 319 -55.73 -35.42 29.81
CA ALA A 319 -56.11 -36.55 30.66
C ALA A 319 -56.94 -36.09 31.87
N SER A 320 -56.49 -35.05 32.59
CA SER A 320 -57.23 -34.51 33.74
C SER A 320 -58.56 -33.86 33.36
N GLY A 321 -58.62 -33.14 32.23
CA GLY A 321 -59.84 -32.55 31.69
C GLY A 321 -60.86 -33.61 31.28
N THR A 322 -60.40 -34.67 30.60
CA THR A 322 -61.24 -35.82 30.22
C THR A 322 -61.79 -36.53 31.46
N LEU A 323 -60.94 -36.78 32.47
CA LEU A 323 -61.34 -37.35 33.75
C LEU A 323 -62.36 -36.48 34.50
N SER A 324 -62.16 -35.16 34.56
CA SER A 324 -63.08 -34.23 35.22
C SER A 324 -64.42 -34.15 34.49
N SER A 325 -64.39 -34.09 33.16
CA SER A 325 -65.60 -34.08 32.33
C SER A 325 -66.39 -35.37 32.50
N ALA A 326 -65.73 -36.53 32.42
CA ALA A 326 -66.36 -37.83 32.69
C ALA A 326 -67.01 -37.87 34.08
N HIS A 327 -66.35 -37.32 35.11
CA HIS A 327 -66.91 -37.25 36.46
C HIS A 327 -68.13 -36.33 36.56
N LYS A 328 -68.11 -35.15 35.93
CA LYS A 328 -69.25 -34.22 35.89
C LYS A 328 -70.41 -34.77 35.08
N THR A 329 -70.15 -35.37 33.92
CA THR A 329 -71.18 -35.99 33.07
C THR A 329 -71.85 -37.14 33.80
N ARG A 330 -71.09 -37.98 34.51
CA ARG A 330 -71.67 -39.02 35.39
C ARG A 330 -72.60 -38.40 36.43
N LYS A 331 -72.14 -37.39 37.17
CA LYS A 331 -72.96 -36.71 38.19
C LYS A 331 -74.21 -36.05 37.61
N TYR A 332 -74.12 -35.42 36.44
CA TYR A 332 -75.25 -34.79 35.78
C TYR A 332 -76.25 -35.82 35.26
N LEU A 333 -75.77 -36.92 34.67
CA LEU A 333 -76.62 -38.04 34.27
C LEU A 333 -77.37 -38.62 35.47
N ASP A 334 -76.70 -38.81 36.60
CA ASP A 334 -77.34 -39.31 37.83
C ASP A 334 -78.49 -38.36 38.27
N VAL A 335 -78.24 -37.04 38.33
CA VAL A 335 -79.26 -36.04 38.71
C VAL A 335 -80.38 -35.93 37.67
N LEU A 336 -80.05 -35.93 36.38
CA LEU A 336 -81.02 -35.83 35.29
C LEU A 336 -81.94 -37.05 35.28
N VAL A 337 -81.38 -38.25 35.48
CA VAL A 337 -82.15 -39.50 35.58
C VAL A 337 -83.11 -39.40 36.77
N ASP A 338 -82.64 -38.95 37.93
CA ASP A 338 -83.48 -38.74 39.11
C ASP A 338 -84.60 -37.70 38.88
N GLU A 339 -84.29 -36.57 38.25
CA GLU A 339 -85.24 -35.48 38.03
C GLU A 339 -86.26 -35.81 36.93
N LEU A 340 -85.85 -36.46 35.84
CA LEU A 340 -86.77 -36.98 34.81
C LEU A 340 -87.70 -38.04 35.39
N LEU A 341 -87.20 -38.93 36.23
CA LEU A 341 -88.02 -39.89 36.97
C LEU A 341 -89.06 -39.15 37.85
N ASN A 342 -88.65 -38.07 38.52
CA ASN A 342 -89.54 -37.30 39.40
C ASN A 342 -90.58 -36.48 38.61
N ILE A 343 -90.18 -35.79 37.54
CA ILE A 343 -91.08 -35.01 36.68
C ILE A 343 -92.06 -35.91 35.95
N SER A 344 -91.60 -37.05 35.41
CA SER A 344 -92.47 -38.00 34.73
C SER A 344 -93.51 -38.58 35.69
N ALA A 345 -93.11 -38.98 36.91
CA ALA A 345 -94.04 -39.39 37.95
C ALA A 345 -95.06 -38.29 38.29
N ARG A 346 -94.61 -37.04 38.44
CA ARG A 346 -95.46 -35.90 38.85
C ARG A 346 -96.41 -35.42 37.75
N ARG A 347 -95.95 -35.30 36.51
CA ARG A 347 -96.80 -34.93 35.35
C ARG A 347 -97.80 -36.02 34.99
N THR A 348 -97.44 -37.30 35.21
CA THR A 348 -98.38 -38.42 35.08
C THR A 348 -99.49 -38.29 36.11
N LEU A 349 -99.15 -38.00 37.37
CA LEU A 349 -100.10 -37.73 38.44
C LEU A 349 -100.99 -36.49 38.15
N GLU A 350 -100.41 -35.39 37.69
CA GLU A 350 -101.16 -34.16 37.39
C GLU A 350 -102.05 -34.29 36.15
N SER A 351 -101.56 -34.85 35.04
CA SER A 351 -102.38 -35.06 33.83
C SER A 351 -103.52 -36.02 34.11
N ALA A 352 -103.28 -37.10 34.88
CA ALA A 352 -104.34 -37.99 35.34
C ALA A 352 -105.41 -37.22 36.14
N SER A 353 -105.01 -36.25 36.97
CA SER A 353 -105.96 -35.43 37.74
C SER A 353 -106.71 -34.36 36.92
N ARG A 354 -106.10 -33.80 35.85
CA ARG A 354 -106.79 -32.84 34.96
C ARG A 354 -107.69 -33.53 33.93
N PHE A 355 -107.27 -34.66 33.35
CA PHE A 355 -108.14 -35.44 32.45
C PHE A 355 -109.42 -35.89 33.16
N ARG A 356 -109.27 -36.27 34.44
CA ARG A 356 -110.38 -36.60 35.35
C ARG A 356 -111.35 -35.43 35.58
N ARG A 357 -110.93 -34.17 35.37
CA ARG A 357 -111.82 -32.99 35.45
C ARG A 357 -112.41 -32.56 34.09
N THR A 358 -111.91 -33.07 32.95
CA THR A 358 -112.45 -32.75 31.61
C THR A 358 -113.40 -33.80 31.02
N HIS A 359 -113.48 -35.01 31.59
CA HIS A 359 -114.58 -35.91 31.25
C HIS A 359 -115.92 -35.29 31.72
N SER A 360 -116.69 -34.77 30.75
CA SER A 360 -118.05 -34.23 30.89
C SER A 360 -118.85 -34.58 29.62
N SER A 361 -120.13 -34.99 29.78
CA SER A 361 -120.73 -36.15 29.10
C SER A 361 -121.67 -35.87 27.94
N SER A 362 -121.50 -34.76 27.27
CA SER A 362 -122.36 -34.46 26.12
C SER A 362 -121.77 -35.09 24.83
N LEU A 363 -122.56 -35.92 24.12
CA LEU A 363 -122.20 -36.55 22.82
C LEU A 363 -121.91 -35.51 21.72
N ASN A 364 -122.62 -34.37 21.75
CA ASN A 364 -122.44 -33.27 20.81
C ASN A 364 -121.06 -32.58 20.97
N THR A 365 -120.45 -32.67 22.16
CA THR A 365 -119.12 -32.13 22.44
C THR A 365 -118.03 -32.83 21.60
N TYR A 366 -118.24 -34.10 21.21
CA TYR A 366 -117.29 -34.84 20.38
C TYR A 366 -117.33 -34.43 18.91
N ILE A 367 -118.52 -34.37 18.32
CA ILE A 367 -118.69 -33.93 16.92
C ILE A 367 -118.16 -32.51 16.78
N ALA A 368 -118.43 -31.66 17.76
CA ALA A 368 -117.89 -30.31 17.84
C ALA A 368 -116.35 -30.30 17.93
N ALA A 369 -115.72 -31.05 18.84
CA ALA A 369 -114.26 -31.11 18.95
C ALA A 369 -113.59 -31.61 17.65
N ILE A 370 -114.15 -32.63 16.96
CA ILE A 370 -113.66 -33.17 15.67
C ILE A 370 -113.60 -32.05 14.62
N ILE A 371 -114.67 -31.26 14.51
CA ILE A 371 -114.78 -30.20 13.50
C ILE A 371 -113.95 -28.97 13.89
N ILE A 372 -113.99 -28.54 15.17
CA ILE A 372 -113.15 -27.45 15.69
C ILE A 372 -111.67 -27.78 15.50
N GLY A 373 -111.28 -29.04 15.70
CA GLY A 373 -109.93 -29.53 15.42
C GLY A 373 -109.55 -29.29 13.96
N PHE A 374 -110.36 -29.78 13.01
CA PHE A 374 -110.11 -29.55 11.58
C PHE A 374 -110.02 -28.04 11.24
N ILE A 375 -110.81 -27.19 11.89
CA ILE A 375 -110.88 -25.74 11.64
C ILE A 375 -109.73 -24.94 12.28
N ILE A 376 -109.40 -25.12 13.57
CA ILE A 376 -108.23 -24.46 14.19
C ILE A 376 -106.95 -24.91 13.47
N LEU A 377 -106.87 -26.18 13.02
CA LEU A 377 -105.77 -26.75 12.23
C LEU A 377 -105.62 -26.02 10.89
N LEU A 378 -106.74 -25.66 10.29
CA LEU A 378 -106.76 -24.80 9.11
C LEU A 378 -106.39 -23.32 9.43
N ILE A 379 -106.78 -22.76 10.58
CA ILE A 379 -106.65 -21.32 10.89
C ILE A 379 -105.29 -20.91 11.44
N LEU A 380 -104.71 -21.67 12.38
CA LEU A 380 -103.33 -21.43 12.84
C LEU A 380 -102.37 -21.25 11.65
N LEU A 381 -102.56 -22.13 10.66
CA LEU A 381 -101.87 -22.19 9.38
C LEU A 381 -101.76 -20.81 8.73
N LEU A 382 -102.87 -20.09 8.68
CA LEU A 382 -102.95 -18.75 8.11
C LEU A 382 -102.60 -17.64 9.14
N ALA A 383 -102.92 -17.73 10.45
CA ALA A 383 -102.82 -16.61 11.41
C ALA A 383 -101.41 -16.26 11.93
N THR A 384 -100.44 -17.15 11.84
CA THR A 384 -99.05 -16.80 12.19
C THR A 384 -98.47 -15.75 11.25
N MET A 385 -99.08 -15.62 10.08
CA MET A 385 -98.57 -14.82 8.98
C MET A 385 -98.75 -13.32 9.17
N LEU A 386 -99.59 -12.89 10.12
CA LEU A 386 -99.85 -11.47 10.37
C LEU A 386 -99.41 -11.00 11.75
N ARG A 387 -98.74 -11.86 12.52
CA ARG A 387 -98.06 -11.37 13.72
C ARG A 387 -96.66 -10.89 13.40
#